data_AF-A0AA96WMP1-F1
#
_entry.id   AF-A0AA96WMP1-F1
#
_cell.length_a   1.000
_cell.length_b   1.000
_cell.length_c   1.000
_cell.angle_alpha   90.00
_cell.angle_beta   90.00
_cell.angle_gamma   90.00
#
_symmetry.space_group_name_H-M   'P 1'
#
loop_
_entity.id
_entity.type
_entity.pdbx_description
1 polymer ?
#
loop_
_entity_poly.entity_id
_entity_poly.type
_entity_poly.pdbx_seq_one_letter_code
_entity_poly.pdbx_strand_id
1 'polypeptide(L)'
;MCCIHYVIRMMAKVRKQIYLDARQDTLLKRIAQQTGVSEAEIIRQALDQHLSAVHAPSPNLAAWQAEKAFIAQHKQRPALPGGRDWQRADLYER
;
A
#
# COMPACT_ATOMS: atom_id res chain seq x y z
N MET A 1 13.14 -35.15 -9.38
CA MET A 1 12.60 -33.86 -9.87
C MET A 1 11.51 -33.34 -8.94
N CYS A 2 11.85 -32.96 -7.71
CA CYS A 2 10.93 -32.26 -6.81
C CYS A 2 11.75 -31.68 -5.64
N CYS A 3 12.51 -30.61 -5.88
CA CYS A 3 13.20 -29.85 -4.81
C CYS A 3 13.45 -28.37 -5.18
N ILE A 4 13.32 -27.95 -6.44
CA ILE A 4 13.68 -26.58 -6.86
C ILE A 4 12.47 -25.62 -6.81
N HIS A 5 11.24 -26.14 -6.79
CA HIS A 5 10.02 -25.31 -6.85
C HIS A 5 9.67 -24.57 -5.55
N TYR A 6 10.23 -24.97 -4.39
CA TYR A 6 9.75 -24.44 -3.09
C TYR A 6 10.61 -23.30 -2.49
N VAL A 7 11.84 -23.07 -2.96
CA VAL A 7 12.76 -22.09 -2.34
C VAL A 7 12.52 -20.63 -2.79
N ILE A 8 11.74 -20.39 -3.85
CA ILE A 8 11.67 -19.09 -4.56
C ILE A 8 10.72 -18.07 -3.90
N ARG A 9 9.97 -18.44 -2.86
CA ARG A 9 8.82 -17.64 -2.41
C ARG A 9 9.10 -16.47 -1.45
N MET A 10 10.35 -16.07 -1.21
CA MET A 10 10.63 -15.01 -0.21
C MET A 10 11.32 -13.73 -0.69
N MET A 11 11.80 -13.58 -1.95
CA MET A 11 12.36 -12.28 -2.45
C MET A 11 12.77 -12.29 -3.94
N ALA A 12 12.16 -13.11 -4.79
CA ALA A 12 12.65 -13.29 -6.17
C ALA A 12 12.26 -12.11 -7.10
N LYS A 13 13.24 -11.26 -7.46
CA LYS A 13 13.09 -10.32 -8.59
C LYS A 13 13.16 -11.09 -9.91
N VAL A 14 12.19 -10.85 -10.81
CA VAL A 14 12.16 -11.45 -12.15
C VAL A 14 12.90 -10.53 -13.14
N ARG A 15 13.91 -11.05 -13.85
CA ARG A 15 14.61 -10.29 -14.89
C ARG A 15 13.67 -10.07 -16.09
N LYS A 16 13.46 -8.81 -16.45
CA LYS A 16 12.72 -8.40 -17.65
C LYS A 16 13.68 -7.65 -18.59
N GLN A 17 13.56 -7.88 -19.89
CA GLN A 17 14.24 -7.08 -20.92
C GLN A 17 13.21 -6.12 -21.51
N ILE A 18 13.55 -4.84 -21.59
CA ILE A 18 12.68 -3.77 -22.09
C ILE A 18 13.46 -2.92 -23.07
N TYR A 19 12.80 -2.46 -24.13
CA TYR A 19 13.35 -1.48 -25.05
C TYR A 19 12.95 -0.08 -24.57
N LEU A 20 13.92 0.82 -24.53
CA LEU A 20 13.73 2.23 -24.19
C LEU A 20 14.22 3.09 -25.36
N ASP A 21 13.56 4.21 -25.60
CA ASP A 21 14.03 5.17 -26.59
C ASP A 21 15.32 5.87 -26.09
N ALA A 22 16.14 6.38 -27.02
CA ALA A 22 17.40 7.05 -26.69
C ALA A 22 17.23 8.20 -25.67
N ARG A 23 16.10 8.92 -25.76
CA ARG A 23 15.74 9.97 -24.80
C ARG A 23 15.50 9.40 -23.39
N GLN A 24 14.81 8.27 -23.27
CA GLN A 24 14.49 7.65 -22.00
C GLN A 24 15.74 7.09 -21.33
N ASP A 25 16.63 6.43 -22.08
CA ASP A 25 17.92 5.94 -21.59
C ASP A 25 18.79 7.08 -21.05
N THR A 26 18.89 8.18 -21.79
CA THR A 26 19.67 9.36 -21.38
C THR A 26 19.14 9.96 -20.07
N LEU A 27 17.81 10.08 -19.93
CA LEU A 27 17.18 10.60 -18.73
C LEU A 27 17.36 9.64 -17.54
N LEU A 28 17.20 8.33 -17.76
CA LEU A 28 17.37 7.31 -16.73
C LEU A 28 18.78 7.33 -16.14
N LYS A 29 19.80 7.39 -17.01
CA LYS A 29 21.21 7.52 -16.60
C LYS A 29 21.48 8.79 -15.81
N ARG A 30 20.92 9.92 -16.25
CA ARG A 30 21.07 11.20 -15.53
C ARG A 30 20.47 11.12 -14.13
N ILE A 31 19.26 10.59 -14.00
CA ILE A 31 18.59 10.45 -12.71
C ILE A 31 19.37 9.49 -11.81
N ALA A 32 19.87 8.37 -12.34
CA ALA A 32 20.71 7.43 -11.60
C ALA A 32 21.97 8.10 -11.03
N GLN A 33 22.65 8.91 -11.84
CA GLN A 33 23.83 9.66 -11.40
C GLN A 33 23.50 10.72 -10.35
N GLN A 34 22.40 11.46 -10.53
CA GLN A 34 21.99 12.52 -9.60
C GLN A 34 21.53 11.97 -8.24
N THR A 35 20.87 10.82 -8.23
CA THR A 35 20.29 10.22 -7.02
C THR A 35 21.20 9.23 -6.34
N GLY A 36 22.26 8.76 -7.02
CA GLY A 36 23.12 7.68 -6.54
C GLY A 36 22.43 6.30 -6.52
N VAL A 37 21.26 6.20 -7.15
CA VAL A 37 20.44 4.98 -7.18
C VAL A 37 20.60 4.27 -8.53
N SER A 38 20.57 2.94 -8.53
CA SER A 38 20.68 2.17 -9.78
C SER A 38 19.50 2.41 -10.73
N GLU A 39 19.75 2.35 -12.03
CA GLU A 39 18.71 2.47 -13.07
C GLU A 39 17.55 1.48 -12.86
N ALA A 40 17.85 0.24 -12.44
CA ALA A 40 16.86 -0.79 -12.18
C ALA A 40 15.97 -0.50 -10.95
N GLU A 41 16.51 0.19 -9.94
CA GLU A 41 15.73 0.68 -8.80
C GLU A 41 14.80 1.81 -9.22
N ILE A 42 15.29 2.76 -10.03
CA ILE A 42 14.46 3.84 -10.58
C ILE A 42 13.29 3.28 -11.40
N ILE A 43 13.57 2.31 -12.29
CA ILE A 43 12.52 1.64 -13.07
C ILE A 43 11.49 0.97 -12.15
N ARG A 44 11.94 0.27 -11.09
CA ARG A 44 11.01 -0.33 -10.13
C ARG A 44 10.17 0.71 -9.40
N GLN A 45 10.77 1.77 -8.88
CA GLN A 45 10.02 2.82 -8.18
C GLN A 45 8.98 3.46 -9.08
N ALA A 46 9.33 3.72 -10.35
CA ALA A 46 8.39 4.23 -11.33
C ALA A 46 7.23 3.25 -11.58
N LEU A 47 7.52 1.94 -11.70
CA LEU A 47 6.51 0.90 -11.83
C LEU A 47 5.64 0.79 -10.57
N ASP A 48 6.23 0.80 -9.38
CA ASP A 48 5.51 0.71 -8.11
C ASP A 48 4.58 1.92 -7.94
N GLN A 49 5.03 3.13 -8.27
CA GLN A 49 4.19 4.33 -8.25
C GLN A 49 3.04 4.24 -9.25
N HIS A 50 3.32 3.80 -10.48
CA HIS A 50 2.30 3.65 -11.52
C HIS A 50 1.27 2.57 -11.16
N LEU A 51 1.72 1.42 -10.67
CA LEU A 51 0.85 0.32 -10.27
C LEU A 51 0.08 0.62 -8.99
N SER A 52 0.68 1.36 -8.03
CA SER A 52 -0.03 1.81 -6.83
C SER A 52 -1.17 2.76 -7.17
N ALA A 53 -1.02 3.59 -8.21
CA ALA A 53 -2.12 4.42 -8.70
C ALA A 53 -3.25 3.59 -9.34
N VAL A 54 -2.92 2.47 -9.99
CA VAL A 54 -3.93 1.55 -10.56
C VAL A 54 -4.63 0.71 -9.47
N HIS A 55 -3.92 0.32 -8.41
CA HIS A 55 -4.44 -0.52 -7.34
C HIS A 55 -4.93 0.26 -6.12
N ALA A 56 -4.80 1.58 -6.10
CA ALA A 56 -5.40 2.39 -5.06
C ALA A 56 -6.92 2.16 -5.12
N PRO A 57 -7.55 1.65 -4.04
CA PRO A 57 -9.00 1.56 -4.01
C PRO A 57 -9.53 2.97 -4.27
N SER A 58 -10.28 3.13 -5.35
CA SER A 58 -10.96 4.40 -5.62
C SER A 58 -11.76 4.74 -4.36
N PRO A 59 -11.54 5.91 -3.73
CA PRO A 59 -12.28 6.26 -2.53
C PRO A 59 -13.76 6.23 -2.87
N ASN A 60 -14.49 5.27 -2.30
CA ASN A 60 -15.93 5.20 -2.51
C ASN A 60 -16.57 6.35 -1.71
N LEU A 61 -16.74 7.48 -2.38
CA LEU A 61 -17.28 8.70 -1.77
C LEU A 61 -18.67 8.47 -1.18
N ALA A 62 -19.48 7.59 -1.79
CA ALA A 62 -20.80 7.24 -1.28
C ALA A 62 -20.70 6.41 0.02
N ALA A 63 -19.79 5.44 0.08
CA ALA A 63 -19.52 4.69 1.32
C ALA A 63 -19.03 5.62 2.44
N TRP A 64 -18.18 6.60 2.11
CA TRP A 64 -17.71 7.59 3.09
C TRP A 64 -18.81 8.53 3.58
N GLN A 65 -19.72 8.95 2.70
CA GLN A 65 -20.89 9.74 3.10
C GLN A 65 -21.85 8.93 3.97
N ALA A 66 -22.07 7.66 3.65
CA ALA A 66 -22.88 6.74 4.46
C ALA A 66 -22.28 6.55 5.87
N GLU A 67 -20.96 6.39 5.97
CA GLU A 67 -20.24 6.31 7.25
C GLU A 67 -20.40 7.60 8.07
N LYS A 68 -20.27 8.77 7.44
CA LYS A 68 -20.50 10.06 8.11
C LYS A 68 -21.93 10.19 8.64
N ALA A 69 -22.91 9.77 7.85
CA ALA A 69 -24.31 9.77 8.27
C ALA A 69 -24.54 8.81 9.44
N PHE A 70 -23.93 7.62 9.40
CA PHE A 70 -23.97 6.64 10.48
C PHE A 70 -23.36 7.19 11.78
N ILE A 71 -22.17 7.80 11.73
CA ILE A 71 -21.53 8.43 12.89
C ILE A 71 -22.39 9.57 13.44
N ALA A 72 -22.98 10.40 12.59
CA ALA A 72 -23.86 11.50 13.01
C ALA A 72 -25.12 10.97 13.72
N GLN A 73 -25.75 9.94 13.16
CA GLN A 73 -26.90 9.26 13.77
C GLN A 73 -26.50 8.60 15.10
N HIS A 74 -25.32 7.98 15.18
CA HIS A 74 -24.83 7.34 16.39
C HIS A 74 -24.58 8.35 17.52
N LYS A 75 -24.07 9.54 17.20
CA LYS A 75 -23.87 10.63 18.18
C LYS A 75 -25.18 11.16 18.77
N GLN A 76 -26.30 11.04 18.05
CA GLN A 76 -27.61 11.47 18.51
C GLN A 76 -28.30 10.43 19.41
N ARG A 77 -27.75 9.20 19.51
CA ARG A 77 -28.32 8.18 20.39
C ARG A 77 -28.13 8.59 21.85
N PRO A 78 -29.16 8.42 22.69
CA PRO A 78 -29.03 8.66 24.12
C PRO A 78 -27.94 7.73 24.68
N ALA A 79 -27.17 8.23 25.65
CA ALA A 79 -26.24 7.39 26.39
C ALA A 79 -27.02 6.23 27.00
N LEU A 80 -26.54 5.00 26.81
CA LEU A 80 -27.14 3.84 27.44
C LEU A 80 -27.07 4.04 28.97
N PRO A 81 -28.18 3.79 29.70
CA PRO A 81 -28.14 3.80 31.15
C PRO A 81 -27.26 2.65 31.62
N GLY A 82 -26.12 3.00 32.22
CA GLY A 82 -25.08 2.06 32.60
C GLY A 82 -23.72 2.71 32.44
N GLY A 83 -22.95 2.73 33.52
CA GLY A 83 -21.55 3.14 33.46
C GLY A 83 -20.73 2.16 32.63
N ARG A 84 -19.43 2.40 32.56
CA ARG A 84 -18.53 1.39 31.99
C ARG A 84 -18.42 0.24 33.00
N ASP A 85 -18.90 -0.95 32.62
CA ASP A 85 -18.83 -2.15 33.48
C ASP A 85 -17.45 -2.84 33.48
N TRP A 86 -16.50 -2.31 32.72
CA TRP A 86 -15.13 -2.83 32.60
C TRP A 86 -14.11 -1.74 32.91
N GLN A 87 -13.06 -2.11 33.63
CA GLN A 87 -11.88 -1.27 33.81
C GLN A 87 -10.89 -1.52 32.67
N ARG A 88 -10.10 -0.50 32.31
CA ARG A 88 -9.12 -0.62 31.21
C ARG A 88 -8.08 -1.73 31.47
N ALA A 89 -7.80 -2.03 32.74
CA ALA A 89 -6.88 -3.08 33.14
C ALA A 89 -7.39 -4.48 32.73
N ASP A 90 -8.71 -4.70 32.79
CA ASP A 90 -9.38 -5.97 32.46
C ASP A 90 -9.17 -6.40 30.99
N LEU A 91 -8.72 -5.48 30.12
CA LEU A 91 -8.43 -5.74 28.70
C LEU A 91 -7.03 -6.34 28.45
N TYR A 92 -6.13 -6.26 29.43
CA TYR A 92 -4.71 -6.62 29.25
C TYR A 92 -4.28 -7.85 30.05
N GLU A 93 -5.12 -8.41 30.91
CA GLU A 93 -4.84 -9.68 31.58
C GLU A 93 -5.29 -10.85 30.69
N ARG A 94 -4.31 -11.49 30.06
CA ARG A 94 -4.45 -12.77 29.35
C ARG A 94 -3.25 -13.65 29.65
#